data_AF-A0A9W6XH71-F1
#
_entry.id   AF-A0A9W6XH71-F1
#
_cell.length_a   1.000
_cell.length_b   1.000
_cell.length_c   1.000
_cell.angle_alpha   90.00
_cell.angle_beta   90.00
_cell.angle_gamma   90.00
#
_symmetry.space_group_name_H-M   'P 1'
#
loop_
_entity.id
_entity.type
_entity.pdbx_description
1 polymer ?
#
loop_
_entity_poly.entity_id
_entity_poly.type
_entity_poly.pdbx_seq_one_letter_code
_entity_poly.pdbx_strand_id
1 'polypeptide(L)'
;MADKLKPIAKELGISLAQMSIAWAVANEHASTVLIGASRPSQLEENLKALAYVDKITPEVKAKIDDVVKFVPTVSKLDDFALLRGRHL
;
A
#
# COMPACT_ATOMS: atom_id res chain seq x y z
N MET A 1 -10.38 3.03 -8.68
CA MET A 1 -8.94 3.28 -8.44
C MET A 1 -8.12 2.04 -8.71
N ALA A 2 -8.42 0.91 -8.06
CA ALA A 2 -7.75 -0.37 -8.32
C ALA A 2 -7.74 -0.79 -9.80
N ASP A 3 -8.82 -0.53 -10.55
CA ASP A 3 -8.89 -0.89 -11.98
C ASP A 3 -7.87 -0.17 -12.87
N LYS A 4 -7.43 1.04 -12.46
CA LYS A 4 -6.40 1.80 -13.18
C LYS A 4 -4.99 1.28 -12.92
N LEU A 5 -4.79 0.53 -11.83
CA LEU A 5 -3.50 -0.07 -11.46
C LEU A 5 -3.34 -1.49 -12.02
N LYS A 6 -4.43 -2.17 -12.37
CA LYS A 6 -4.41 -3.51 -12.98
C LYS A 6 -3.56 -3.60 -14.25
N PRO A 7 -3.57 -2.62 -15.19
CA PRO A 7 -2.71 -2.66 -16.37
C PRO A 7 -1.22 -2.65 -16.01
N ILE A 8 -0.81 -1.82 -15.05
CA ILE A 8 0.58 -1.72 -14.59
C ILE A 8 1.04 -3.04 -13.96
N ALA A 9 0.20 -3.63 -13.11
CA ALA A 9 0.48 -4.95 -12.52
C ALA A 9 0.60 -6.04 -13.59
N LYS A 10 -0.23 -5.98 -14.65
CA LYS A 10 -0.19 -6.91 -15.77
C LYS A 10 1.07 -6.74 -16.62
N GLU A 11 1.53 -5.51 -16.86
CA GLU A 11 2.82 -5.23 -17.53
C GLU A 11 4.00 -5.85 -16.76
N LEU A 12 3.96 -5.82 -15.43
CA LEU A 12 4.99 -6.39 -14.54
C LEU A 12 4.87 -7.92 -14.35
N GLY A 13 3.75 -8.50 -14.80
CA GLY A 13 3.45 -9.93 -14.68
C GLY A 13 3.16 -10.39 -13.24
N ILE A 14 2.67 -9.51 -12.37
CA ILE A 14 2.44 -9.80 -10.95
C ILE A 14 1.00 -9.49 -10.54
N SER A 15 0.54 -10.07 -9.42
CA SER A 15 -0.78 -9.75 -8.90
C SER A 15 -0.81 -8.31 -8.36
N LEU A 16 -1.99 -7.66 -8.39
CA LEU A 16 -2.14 -6.30 -7.86
C LEU A 16 -1.78 -6.25 -6.37
N ALA A 17 -2.09 -7.30 -5.61
CA ALA A 17 -1.71 -7.42 -4.21
C ALA A 17 -0.19 -7.47 -4.04
N GLN A 18 0.49 -8.29 -4.84
CA GLN A 18 1.95 -8.37 -4.85
C GLN A 18 2.60 -7.05 -5.25
N MET A 19 2.07 -6.36 -6.27
CA MET A 19 2.56 -5.03 -6.67
C MET A 19 2.43 -4.02 -5.53
N SER A 20 1.30 -4.04 -4.81
CA SER A 20 1.03 -3.09 -3.72
C SER A 20 1.99 -3.31 -2.55
N ILE A 21 2.26 -4.57 -2.20
CA ILE A 21 3.21 -4.93 -1.14
C ILE A 21 4.64 -4.58 -1.56
N ALA A 22 5.05 -4.94 -2.79
CA ALA A 22 6.38 -4.63 -3.31
C ALA A 22 6.62 -3.11 -3.37
N TRP A 23 5.61 -2.34 -3.77
CA TRP A 23 5.68 -0.86 -3.76
C TRP A 23 5.87 -0.30 -2.35
N ALA A 24 5.14 -0.83 -1.36
CA ALA A 24 5.27 -0.40 0.03
C ALA A 24 6.66 -0.74 0.60
N VAL A 25 7.19 -1.92 0.27
CA VAL A 25 8.54 -2.34 0.70
C VAL A 25 9.64 -1.53 0.01
N ALA A 26 9.44 -1.13 -1.24
CA ALA A 26 10.40 -0.30 -1.99
C ALA A 26 10.46 1.16 -1.51
N ASN A 27 9.65 1.57 -0.53
CA ASN A 27 9.68 2.91 0.03
C ASN A 27 10.75 3.02 1.11
N GLU A 28 11.79 3.83 0.85
CA GLU A 28 12.90 4.07 1.78
C GLU A 28 12.47 4.69 3.13
N HIS A 29 11.31 5.34 3.17
CA HIS A 29 10.75 5.90 4.40
C HIS A 29 9.94 4.91 5.22
N ALA A 30 9.71 3.69 4.73
CA ALA A 30 8.97 2.64 5.41
C ALA A 30 9.93 1.56 5.94
N SER A 31 10.16 1.54 7.25
CA SER A 31 10.99 0.50 7.88
C SER A 31 10.30 -0.88 7.92
N THR A 32 8.98 -0.89 7.99
CA THR A 32 8.17 -2.11 8.15
C THR A 32 6.88 -1.98 7.36
N VAL A 33 6.48 -3.07 6.70
CA VAL A 33 5.18 -3.19 6.03
C VAL A 33 4.33 -4.23 6.77
N LEU A 34 3.17 -3.80 7.25
CA LEU A 34 2.19 -4.68 7.88
C LEU A 34 1.28 -5.27 6.82
N ILE A 35 1.20 -6.60 6.76
CA ILE A 35 0.32 -7.34 5.84
C ILE A 35 -0.73 -8.13 6.61
N GLY A 36 -1.97 -8.12 6.09
CA GLY A 36 -3.04 -8.99 6.56
C GLY A 36 -3.17 -10.24 5.69
N ALA A 37 -3.36 -11.40 6.30
CA ALA A 37 -3.69 -12.65 5.62
C ALA A 37 -4.72 -13.43 6.44
N SER A 38 -5.84 -13.78 5.83
CA SER A 38 -6.91 -14.55 6.50
C SER A 38 -6.71 -16.07 6.38
N ARG A 39 -5.82 -16.51 5.48
CA ARG A 39 -5.49 -17.92 5.22
C ARG A 39 -3.99 -18.06 4.91
N PRO A 40 -3.38 -19.23 5.18
CA PRO A 40 -1.96 -19.46 4.90
C PRO A 40 -1.56 -19.22 3.44
N SER A 41 -2.39 -19.62 2.48
CA SER A 41 -2.12 -19.40 1.06
C SER A 41 -2.04 -17.91 0.66
N GLN A 42 -2.82 -17.04 1.31
CA GLN A 42 -2.71 -15.59 1.10
C GLN A 42 -1.41 -15.03 1.67
N LEU A 43 -0.97 -15.54 2.82
CA LEU A 43 0.33 -15.16 3.39
C LEU A 43 1.47 -15.55 2.43
N GLU A 44 1.44 -16.77 1.90
CA GLU A 44 2.42 -17.21 0.91
C GLU A 44 2.41 -16.35 -0.36
N GLU A 45 1.23 -15.96 -0.85
CA GLU A 45 1.11 -15.04 -2.00
C GLU A 45 1.70 -13.66 -1.69
N ASN A 46 1.40 -13.11 -0.50
CA ASN A 46 1.92 -11.83 -0.04
C ASN A 46 3.46 -11.85 0.07
N LEU A 47 4.03 -12.92 0.61
CA LEU A 47 5.49 -13.06 0.77
C LEU A 47 6.22 -13.15 -0.57
N LYS A 48 5.60 -13.72 -1.61
CA LYS A 48 6.17 -13.72 -2.97
C LYS A 48 6.38 -12.31 -3.53
N ALA A 49 5.71 -11.30 -3.00
CA ALA A 49 5.92 -9.90 -3.39
C ALA A 49 7.37 -9.43 -3.21
N LEU A 50 8.11 -10.00 -2.24
CA LEU A 50 9.51 -9.64 -1.97
C LEU A 50 10.42 -9.90 -3.16
N ALA A 51 10.14 -10.94 -3.96
CA ALA A 51 10.90 -11.24 -5.18
C ALA A 51 10.65 -10.24 -6.33
N TYR A 52 9.72 -9.31 -6.16
CA TYR A 52 9.33 -8.33 -7.18
C TYR A 52 9.65 -6.89 -6.75
N VAL A 53 10.29 -6.68 -5.59
CA VAL A 53 10.67 -5.35 -5.11
C VAL A 53 11.59 -4.66 -6.12
N ASP A 54 12.54 -5.39 -6.70
CA ASP A 54 13.46 -4.88 -7.73
C ASP A 54 12.75 -4.45 -9.02
N LYS A 55 11.55 -4.96 -9.28
CA LYS A 55 10.74 -4.57 -10.44
C LYS A 55 10.04 -3.21 -10.25
N ILE A 56 10.00 -2.68 -9.02
CA ILE A 56 9.43 -1.37 -8.73
C ILE A 56 10.49 -0.30 -9.02
N THR A 57 10.74 -0.08 -10.31
CA THR A 57 11.66 0.97 -10.77
C THR A 57 11.07 2.37 -10.52
N PRO A 58 11.91 3.43 -10.54
CA PRO A 58 11.43 4.80 -10.43
C PRO A 58 10.34 5.16 -11.46
N GLU A 59 10.43 4.58 -12.65
CA GLU A 59 9.43 4.75 -13.72
C GLU A 59 8.08 4.15 -13.36
N VAL A 60 8.08 2.95 -12.76
CA VAL A 60 6.87 2.28 -12.28
C VAL A 60 6.27 3.07 -11.12
N LYS A 61 7.09 3.58 -10.19
CA LYS A 61 6.64 4.46 -9.11
C LYS A 61 5.95 5.71 -9.67
N ALA A 62 6.56 6.38 -10.64
CA ALA A 62 5.97 7.55 -11.29
C ALA A 62 4.61 7.25 -11.97
N LYS A 63 4.48 6.09 -12.63
CA LYS A 63 3.19 5.63 -13.19
C LYS A 63 2.13 5.43 -12.10
N ILE A 64 2.51 4.85 -10.96
CA ILE A 64 1.59 4.64 -9.83
C ILE A 64 1.17 5.98 -9.23
N ASP A 65 2.09 6.93 -9.04
CA ASP A 65 1.82 8.24 -8.45
C ASP A 65 0.88 9.09 -9.31
N ASP A 66 0.98 9.02 -10.65
CA ASP A 66 0.03 9.73 -11.53
C ASP A 66 -1.40 9.18 -11.40
N VAL A 67 -1.55 7.87 -11.17
CA VAL A 67 -2.85 7.23 -10.94
C VAL A 67 -3.38 7.55 -9.53
N VAL A 68 -2.49 7.62 -8.54
CA VAL A 68 -2.82 7.75 -7.11
C VAL A 68 -2.45 9.16 -6.63
N LYS A 69 -3.25 10.15 -7.00
CA LYS A 69 -3.13 11.54 -6.50
C LYS A 69 -3.71 11.70 -5.08
N PHE A 70 -3.28 10.84 -4.15
CA PHE A 70 -3.72 10.90 -2.76
C PHE A 70 -2.64 11.52 -1.89
N VAL A 71 -2.97 12.67 -1.29
CA VAL A 71 -2.14 13.30 -0.26
C VAL A 71 -2.86 13.14 1.08
N PRO A 72 -2.32 12.37 2.03
CA PRO A 72 -2.96 12.20 3.33
C PRO A 72 -2.99 13.53 4.09
N THR A 73 -4.18 13.94 4.53
CA THR A 73 -4.36 15.08 5.44
C THR A 73 -4.36 14.58 6.88
N VAL A 74 -3.71 15.32 7.79
CA VAL A 74 -3.74 15.00 9.22
C VAL A 74 -5.19 15.02 9.69
N SER A 75 -5.64 13.92 10.30
CA SER A 75 -6.95 13.82 10.92
C SER A 75 -7.09 14.94 11.97
N LYS A 76 -8.08 15.81 11.79
CA LYS A 76 -8.43 16.78 12.83
C LYS A 76 -8.92 16.00 14.05
N LEU A 77 -8.48 16.39 15.25
CA LEU A 77 -9.02 15.86 16.50
C LEU A 77 -10.55 16.05 16.46
N ASP A 78 -11.30 14.97 16.67
CA ASP A 78 -12.76 15.04 16.79
C ASP A 78 -13.10 16.06 17.90
N ASP A 79 -13.90 17.08 17.61
CA ASP A 79 -14.28 18.13 18.56
C ASP A 79 -14.91 17.54 19.83
N PHE A 80 -15.51 16.35 19.73
CA PHE A 80 -16.09 15.61 20.84
C PHE A 80 -15.10 14.73 21.62
N ALA A 81 -13.86 14.57 21.15
CA ALA A 81 -12.83 13.84 21.89
C ALA A 81 -12.52 14.52 23.24
N LEU A 82 -12.56 15.85 23.28
CA LEU A 82 -12.36 16.64 24.51
C LEU A 82 -13.57 16.61 25.45
N LEU A 83 -14.79 16.48 24.89
CA LEU A 83 -16.04 16.41 25.67
C LEU A 83 -16.21 15.06 26.38
N ARG A 84 -15.81 13.94 25.74
CA ARG A 84 -15.89 12.59 26.32
C ARG A 84 -14.99 12.37 27.53
N GLY A 85 -13.90 13.14 27.67
CA GLY A 85 -13.00 13.08 28.82
C GLY A 85 -13.48 13.84 30.06
N ARG A 86 -14.60 14.59 29.99
CA ARG A 86 -15.11 15.40 31.11
C ARG A 86 -16.17 14.71 31.97
N HIS A 87 -16.62 13.50 31.60
CA HIS A 87 -17.69 12.77 32.28
C HIS A 87 -17.31 11.35 32.71
N LEU A 88 -16.02 11.04 32.71
CA LEU A 88 -15.41 9.89 33.39
C LEU A 88 -14.49 10.43 34.50
#